data_AF-A0A0N0YMB7-F1
#
_entry.id   AF-A0A0N0YMB7-F1
#
_cell.length_a   1.000
_cell.length_b   1.000
_cell.length_c   1.000
_cell.angle_alpha   90.00
_cell.angle_beta   90.00
_cell.angle_gamma   90.00
#
_symmetry.space_group_name_H-M   'P 1'
#
loop_
_entity.id
_entity.type
_entity.pdbx_description
1 polymer ?
#
loop_
_entity_poly.entity_id
_entity_poly.type
_entity_poly.pdbx_seq_one_letter_code
_entity_poly.pdbx_strand_id
1 'polypeptide(L)'
;GLTASSSVFFSSWSIDALAKKLSADERLMAWIPPRRMPYIRADSDEGPVRIPGRTPQQAPPRLVALLRLADGRRSPGELARELGLSPAEVTAGLTELVRRRWVTWRLEVPSGARPERELRAVLERVGDAGLRERVLEPL
;
A
#
# COMPACT_ATOMS: atom_id res chain seq x y z
N GLY A 1 -2.58 -36.83 23.61
CA GLY A 1 -3.26 -35.61 23.18
C GLY A 1 -2.68 -35.22 21.84
N LEU A 2 -3.47 -35.35 20.78
CA LEU A 2 -3.00 -35.20 19.40
C LEU A 2 -3.15 -33.74 18.94
N THR A 3 -2.08 -33.25 18.34
CA THR A 3 -1.81 -31.89 17.87
C THR A 3 -2.77 -31.43 16.77
N ALA A 4 -3.31 -30.23 16.90
CA ALA A 4 -4.00 -29.54 15.81
C ALA A 4 -3.54 -28.08 15.71
N SER A 5 -2.29 -27.86 15.29
CA SER A 5 -1.91 -26.61 14.62
C SER A 5 -1.64 -26.94 13.16
N SER A 6 -2.61 -26.67 12.30
CA SER A 6 -2.38 -26.69 10.85
C SER A 6 -1.72 -25.36 10.48
N SER A 7 -0.40 -25.32 10.55
CA SER A 7 0.37 -24.23 9.95
C SER A 7 0.44 -24.49 8.45
N VAL A 8 -0.58 -24.03 7.72
CA VAL A 8 -0.59 -24.01 6.26
C VAL A 8 0.44 -22.97 5.85
N PHE A 9 1.66 -23.42 5.55
CA PHE A 9 2.62 -22.61 4.81
C PHE A 9 2.04 -22.39 3.42
N PHE A 10 1.25 -21.32 3.26
CA PHE A 10 0.76 -20.91 1.96
C PHE A 10 1.98 -20.72 1.06
N SER A 11 2.05 -21.52 0.01
CA SER A 11 3.02 -21.36 -1.06
C SER A 11 2.99 -19.90 -1.54
N SER A 12 4.16 -19.31 -1.87
CA SER A 12 4.26 -17.89 -2.25
C SER A 12 3.26 -17.48 -3.34
N TRP A 13 2.89 -18.41 -4.22
CA TRP A 13 1.90 -18.21 -5.29
C TRP A 13 0.45 -18.04 -4.79
N SER A 14 0.08 -18.75 -3.72
CA SER A 14 -1.24 -18.62 -3.08
C SER A 14 -1.37 -17.27 -2.37
N ILE A 15 -0.26 -16.80 -1.80
CA ILE A 15 -0.15 -15.50 -1.14
C ILE A 15 -0.27 -14.36 -2.14
N ASP A 16 0.40 -14.45 -3.29
CA ASP A 16 0.33 -13.43 -4.35
C ASP A 16 -1.08 -13.32 -4.95
N ALA A 17 -1.76 -14.46 -5.16
CA ALA A 17 -3.14 -14.48 -5.65
C ALA A 17 -4.12 -13.83 -4.65
N LEU A 18 -3.95 -14.11 -3.36
CA LEU A 18 -4.73 -13.50 -2.28
C LEU A 18 -4.46 -12.00 -2.19
N ALA A 19 -3.19 -11.59 -2.20
CA ALA A 19 -2.78 -10.19 -2.20
C ALA A 19 -3.38 -9.43 -3.39
N LYS A 20 -3.39 -10.04 -4.58
CA LYS A 20 -4.00 -9.45 -5.78
C LYS A 20 -5.52 -9.33 -5.65
N LYS A 21 -6.19 -10.34 -5.10
CA LYS A 21 -7.65 -10.32 -4.89
C LYS A 21 -8.05 -9.27 -3.85
N LEU A 22 -7.32 -9.18 -2.75
CA LEU A 22 -7.56 -8.20 -1.69
C LEU A 22 -7.22 -6.77 -2.14
N SER A 23 -6.21 -6.59 -2.99
CA SER A 23 -5.87 -5.27 -3.56
C SER A 23 -6.94 -4.73 -4.52
N ALA A 24 -7.95 -5.52 -4.90
CA ALA A 24 -9.09 -5.06 -5.67
C ALA A 24 -10.19 -4.41 -4.81
N ASP A 25 -10.14 -4.57 -3.48
CA ASP A 25 -11.08 -3.93 -2.55
C ASP A 25 -10.60 -2.51 -2.21
N GLU A 26 -11.28 -1.51 -2.76
CA GLU A 26 -10.98 -0.09 -2.53
C GLU A 26 -11.09 0.30 -1.06
N ARG A 27 -12.00 -0.32 -0.30
CA ARG A 27 -12.18 -0.04 1.14
C ARG A 27 -10.99 -0.54 1.93
N LEU A 28 -10.44 -1.70 1.56
CA LEU A 28 -9.22 -2.21 2.17
C LEU A 28 -8.02 -1.35 1.77
N MET A 29 -7.88 -1.04 0.48
CA MET A 29 -6.77 -0.25 -0.04
C MET A 29 -6.68 1.16 0.56
N ALA A 30 -7.80 1.74 1.00
CA ALA A 30 -7.85 2.99 1.74
C ALA A 30 -7.04 2.99 3.06
N TRP A 31 -6.72 1.81 3.60
CA TRP A 31 -5.91 1.62 4.79
C TRP A 31 -4.47 1.18 4.51
N ILE A 32 -4.16 0.78 3.26
CA ILE A 32 -2.85 0.26 2.91
C ILE A 32 -1.90 1.41 2.57
N PRO A 33 -0.79 1.60 3.31
CA PRO A 33 0.15 2.67 3.03
C PRO A 33 0.86 2.48 1.68
N PRO A 34 0.77 3.45 0.74
CA PRO A 34 1.57 3.43 -0.47
C PRO A 34 3.06 3.65 -0.14
N ARG A 35 3.93 2.98 -0.88
CA ARG A 35 5.40 3.10 -0.74
C ARG A 35 6.03 3.53 -2.05
N ARG A 36 6.74 4.65 -2.03
CA ARG A 36 7.61 5.11 -3.12
C ARG A 36 8.72 4.09 -3.35
N MET A 37 9.00 3.80 -4.62
CA MET A 37 10.15 2.99 -5.00
C MET A 37 11.45 3.64 -4.47
N PRO A 38 12.35 2.89 -3.80
CA PRO A 38 13.47 3.45 -3.04
C PRO A 38 14.48 4.25 -3.88
N TYR A 39 14.52 3.98 -5.19
CA TYR A 39 15.39 4.65 -6.15
C TYR A 39 14.76 5.90 -6.79
N ILE A 40 13.46 6.15 -6.58
CA ILE A 40 12.78 7.35 -7.08
C ILE A 40 13.02 8.51 -6.11
N ARG A 41 13.47 9.65 -6.63
CA ARG A 41 13.77 10.84 -5.83
C ARG A 41 12.99 12.04 -6.33
N ALA A 42 12.51 12.86 -5.40
CA ALA A 42 11.88 14.15 -5.67
C ALA A 42 12.35 15.12 -4.58
N ASP A 43 13.13 16.12 -4.98
CA ASP A 43 13.87 16.99 -4.04
C ASP A 43 12.99 18.11 -3.46
N SER A 44 11.95 18.52 -4.20
CA SER A 44 10.92 19.46 -3.78
C SER A 44 9.53 18.99 -4.23
N ASP A 45 8.48 19.66 -3.76
CA ASP A 45 7.08 19.34 -4.12
C ASP A 45 6.70 19.80 -5.54
N GLU A 46 7.58 20.57 -6.20
CA GLU A 46 7.40 21.07 -7.58
C GLU A 46 8.52 20.61 -8.52
N GLY A 47 9.55 19.96 -7.97
CA GLY A 47 10.76 19.58 -8.68
C GLY A 47 10.56 18.33 -9.53
N PRO A 48 11.41 18.15 -10.55
CA PRO A 48 11.31 16.96 -11.40
C PRO A 48 11.63 15.70 -10.59
N VAL A 49 10.93 14.62 -10.92
CA VAL A 49 11.15 13.30 -10.33
C VAL A 49 12.33 12.63 -11.02
N ARG A 50 13.36 12.29 -10.23
CA ARG A 50 14.57 11.64 -10.71
C ARG A 50 14.41 10.13 -10.66
N ILE A 51 14.76 9.49 -11.77
CA ILE A 51 14.72 8.05 -11.98
C ILE A 51 16.09 7.65 -12.54
N PRO A 52 16.81 6.72 -11.91
CA PRO A 52 18.11 6.26 -12.43
C PRO A 52 17.99 5.77 -13.87
N GLY A 53 18.94 6.19 -14.72
CA GLY A 53 18.97 5.81 -16.14
C GLY A 53 17.91 6.48 -17.02
N ARG A 54 17.19 7.50 -16.53
CA ARG A 54 16.23 8.28 -17.31
C ARG A 54 16.39 9.77 -17.08
N THR A 55 16.00 10.57 -18.07
CA THR A 55 15.85 12.02 -17.90
C THR A 55 14.86 12.32 -16.77
N PRO A 56 15.12 13.32 -15.92
CA PRO A 56 14.17 13.74 -14.88
C PRO A 56 12.78 14.00 -15.47
N GLN A 57 11.74 13.47 -14.81
CA GLN A 57 10.37 13.50 -15.32
C GLN A 57 9.55 14.56 -14.59
N GLN A 58 8.80 15.36 -15.37
CA GLN A 58 7.87 16.33 -14.82
C GLN A 58 6.57 15.65 -14.39
N ALA A 59 5.99 16.15 -13.31
CA ALA A 59 4.71 15.74 -12.80
C ALA A 59 4.00 16.94 -12.16
N PRO A 60 2.65 16.93 -12.10
CA PRO A 60 1.92 17.96 -11.38
C PRO A 60 2.40 18.05 -9.92
N PRO A 61 2.52 19.25 -9.32
CA PRO A 61 3.02 19.41 -7.95
C PRO A 61 2.29 18.54 -6.92
N ARG A 62 0.96 18.44 -7.03
CA ARG A 62 0.14 17.56 -6.19
C ARG A 62 0.60 16.10 -6.21
N LEU A 63 1.05 15.61 -7.37
CA LEU A 63 1.48 14.24 -7.57
C LEU A 63 2.88 14.01 -6.97
N VAL A 64 3.74 15.04 -7.02
CA VAL A 64 5.08 15.03 -6.43
C VAL A 64 5.02 15.11 -4.90
N ALA A 65 4.12 15.94 -4.35
CA ALA A 65 3.85 15.99 -2.91
C ALA A 65 3.35 14.62 -2.39
N LEU A 66 2.38 14.02 -3.10
CA LEU A 66 1.88 12.69 -2.78
C LEU A 66 2.99 11.62 -2.85
N LEU A 67 3.82 11.65 -3.90
CA LEU A 67 4.99 10.77 -4.05
C LEU A 67 5.97 10.90 -2.89
N ARG A 68 6.20 12.11 -2.38
CA ARG A 68 7.14 12.36 -1.27
C ARG A 68 6.63 11.82 0.06
N LEU A 69 5.32 11.87 0.29
CA LEU A 69 4.69 11.36 1.52
C LEU A 69 4.37 9.87 1.50
N ALA A 70 4.37 9.22 0.32
CA ALA A 70 4.21 7.78 0.16
C ALA A 70 5.45 7.01 0.66
N ASP A 71 5.66 6.97 1.98
CA ASP A 71 6.82 6.35 2.63
C ASP A 71 6.55 4.92 3.14
N GLY A 72 5.38 4.38 2.86
CA GLY A 72 4.93 3.08 3.35
C GLY A 72 4.44 3.09 4.80
N ARG A 73 4.26 4.27 5.41
CA ARG A 73 3.73 4.40 6.78
C ARG A 73 2.34 5.01 6.81
N ARG A 74 2.13 6.09 6.05
CA ARG A 74 0.86 6.83 6.01
C ARG A 74 -0.16 6.13 5.11
N SER A 75 -1.37 5.92 5.62
CA SER A 75 -2.53 5.48 4.83
C SER A 75 -3.02 6.57 3.85
N PRO A 76 -3.76 6.21 2.79
CA PRO A 76 -4.44 7.17 1.93
C PRO A 76 -5.29 8.21 2.68
N GLY A 77 -5.96 7.81 3.77
CA GLY A 77 -6.73 8.74 4.61
C GLY A 77 -5.85 9.77 5.34
N GLU A 78 -4.70 9.35 5.85
CA GLU A 78 -3.73 10.27 6.47
C GLU A 78 -3.11 11.21 5.44
N LEU A 79 -2.79 10.72 4.24
CA LEU A 79 -2.31 11.53 3.13
C LEU A 79 -3.34 12.58 2.70
N ALA A 80 -4.62 12.21 2.65
CA ALA A 80 -5.71 13.13 2.34
C ALA A 80 -5.77 14.29 3.35
N ARG A 81 -5.69 13.96 4.65
CA ARG A 81 -5.68 14.96 5.73
C ARG A 81 -4.44 15.84 5.71
N GLU A 82 -3.25 15.28 5.47
CA GLU A 82 -1.98 16.03 5.47
C GLU A 82 -1.86 16.97 4.27
N LEU A 83 -2.38 16.57 3.11
CA LEU A 83 -2.35 17.37 1.87
C LEU A 83 -3.59 18.24 1.66
N GLY A 84 -4.62 18.14 2.52
CA GLY A 84 -5.89 18.83 2.34
C GLY A 84 -6.66 18.38 1.08
N LEU A 85 -6.49 17.12 0.68
CA LEU A 85 -7.11 16.53 -0.50
C LEU A 85 -8.32 15.70 -0.12
N SER A 86 -9.26 15.54 -1.06
CA SER A 86 -10.32 14.55 -0.92
C SER A 86 -9.76 13.12 -1.04
N PRO A 87 -10.43 12.11 -0.44
CA PRO A 87 -10.06 10.71 -0.63
C PRO A 87 -10.00 10.28 -2.10
N ALA A 88 -10.89 10.81 -2.94
CA ALA A 88 -10.92 10.53 -4.37
C ALA A 88 -9.68 11.07 -5.10
N GLU A 89 -9.23 12.28 -4.76
CA GLU A 89 -8.01 12.87 -5.33
C GLU A 89 -6.76 12.08 -4.93
N VAL A 90 -6.68 11.61 -3.69
CA VAL A 90 -5.58 10.76 -3.24
C VAL A 90 -5.57 9.45 -4.00
N THR A 91 -6.70 8.74 -4.07
CA THR A 91 -6.82 7.47 -4.81
C THR A 91 -6.43 7.63 -6.29
N ALA A 92 -6.92 8.68 -6.95
CA ALA A 92 -6.56 8.96 -8.34
C ALA A 92 -5.06 9.27 -8.50
N GLY A 93 -4.49 10.05 -7.56
CA GLY A 93 -3.06 10.35 -7.54
C GLY A 93 -2.19 9.11 -7.32
N LEU A 94 -2.55 8.25 -6.37
CA LEU A 94 -1.83 7.00 -6.11
C LEU A 94 -1.93 6.05 -7.31
N THR A 95 -3.09 5.95 -7.95
CA THR A 95 -3.29 5.17 -9.16
C THR A 95 -2.36 5.63 -10.29
N GLU A 96 -2.24 6.94 -10.48
CA GLU A 96 -1.33 7.52 -11.47
C GLU A 96 0.15 7.25 -11.13
N LEU A 97 0.53 7.36 -9.84
CA LEU A 97 1.89 7.05 -9.38
C LEU A 97 2.25 5.56 -9.57
N VAL A 98 1.29 4.66 -9.35
CA VAL A 98 1.43 3.22 -9.63
C VAL A 98 1.58 2.97 -11.12
N ARG A 99 0.76 3.61 -11.96
CA ARG A 99 0.84 3.50 -13.43
C ARG A 99 2.21 3.94 -13.96
N ARG A 100 2.80 4.97 -13.35
CA ARG A 100 4.16 5.46 -13.63
C ARG A 100 5.27 4.57 -13.07
N ARG A 101 4.93 3.57 -12.25
CA ARG A 101 5.85 2.72 -11.48
C ARG A 101 6.73 3.49 -10.51
N TRP A 102 6.21 4.59 -9.96
CA TRP A 102 6.93 5.41 -8.97
C TRP A 102 6.62 4.99 -7.53
N VAL A 103 5.44 4.40 -7.33
CA VAL A 103 4.92 3.91 -6.05
C VAL A 103 4.44 2.47 -6.23
N THR A 104 4.59 1.66 -5.18
CA THR A 104 3.82 0.43 -4.99
C THR A 104 2.69 0.72 -4.01
N TRP A 105 1.47 0.36 -4.40
CA TRP A 105 0.29 0.47 -3.56
C TRP A 105 -0.51 -0.80 -3.74
N ARG A 106 -0.16 -1.79 -2.93
CA ARG A 106 -0.73 -3.13 -2.91
C ARG A 106 -0.59 -3.68 -1.50
N LEU A 107 -1.47 -4.59 -1.14
CA LEU A 107 -1.28 -5.37 0.08
C LEU A 107 -0.02 -6.25 -0.10
N GLU A 108 1.05 -5.95 0.64
CA GLU A 108 2.20 -6.85 0.71
C GLU A 108 1.95 -7.83 1.86
N VAL A 109 1.73 -9.09 1.52
CA VAL A 109 1.67 -10.17 2.50
C VAL A 109 3.10 -10.71 2.69
N PRO A 110 3.69 -10.56 3.87
CA PRO A 110 5.10 -10.90 4.08
C PRO A 110 5.30 -12.41 3.97
N SER A 111 6.26 -12.87 3.16
CA SER A 111 6.59 -14.29 2.99
C SER A 111 7.50 -14.85 4.11
N GLY A 112 7.50 -14.21 5.28
CA GLY A 112 8.30 -14.63 6.45
C GLY A 112 7.75 -15.88 7.13
N ALA A 113 8.43 -16.36 8.18
CA ALA A 113 8.04 -17.58 8.90
C ALA A 113 6.66 -17.51 9.61
N ARG A 114 6.03 -16.33 9.68
CA ARG A 114 4.69 -16.08 10.30
C ARG A 114 3.90 -15.01 9.53
N PRO A 115 3.51 -15.29 8.27
CA PRO A 115 2.83 -14.33 7.39
C PRO A 115 1.51 -13.82 7.99
N GLU A 116 0.81 -14.66 8.78
CA GLU A 116 -0.46 -14.30 9.42
C GLU A 116 -0.34 -13.15 10.43
N ARG A 117 0.78 -13.04 11.18
CA ARG A 117 0.91 -12.03 12.24
C ARG A 117 1.17 -10.64 11.68
N GLU A 118 1.94 -10.55 10.61
CA GLU A 118 2.22 -9.26 9.96
C GLU A 118 1.01 -8.77 9.17
N LEU A 119 0.29 -9.68 8.51
CA LEU A 119 -1.00 -9.37 7.88
C LEU A 119 -2.02 -8.90 8.94
N ARG A 120 -2.13 -9.62 10.07
CA ARG A 120 -3.01 -9.23 11.18
C ARG A 120 -2.64 -7.85 11.75
N ALA A 121 -1.35 -7.54 11.92
CA ALA A 121 -0.91 -6.22 12.40
C ALA A 121 -1.17 -5.06 11.41
N VAL A 122 -1.31 -5.35 10.11
CA VAL A 122 -1.77 -4.38 9.10
C VAL A 122 -3.28 -4.21 9.19
N LEU A 123 -4.02 -5.32 9.31
CA LEU A 123 -5.48 -5.32 9.40
C LEU A 123 -6.01 -4.73 10.73
N GLU A 124 -5.30 -4.91 11.84
CA GLU A 124 -5.67 -4.32 13.14
C GLU A 124 -5.62 -2.78 13.12
N ARG A 125 -4.82 -2.18 12.23
CA ARG A 125 -4.79 -0.72 12.01
C ARG A 125 -5.95 -0.20 11.15
N VAL A 126 -6.75 -1.07 10.55
CA VAL A 126 -8.01 -0.68 9.88
C VAL A 126 -8.97 -0.20 10.96
N GLY A 127 -9.29 1.10 10.96
CA GLY A 127 -10.19 1.72 11.94
C GLY A 127 -11.67 1.31 11.78
N ASP A 128 -12.03 0.77 10.61
CA ASP A 128 -13.37 0.24 10.34
C ASP A 128 -13.53 -1.15 10.97
N ALA A 129 -14.33 -1.23 12.04
CA ALA A 129 -14.55 -2.46 12.78
C ALA A 129 -15.24 -3.56 11.94
N GLY A 130 -16.16 -3.20 11.06
CA GLY A 130 -16.89 -4.15 10.21
C GLY A 130 -16.02 -4.70 9.08
N LEU A 131 -15.13 -3.87 8.53
CA LEU A 131 -14.11 -4.30 7.57
C LEU A 131 -13.07 -5.20 8.24
N ARG A 132 -12.67 -4.85 9.48
CA ARG A 132 -11.70 -5.65 10.26
C ARG A 132 -12.22 -7.06 10.52
N GLU A 133 -13.47 -7.22 10.97
CA GLU A 133 -14.07 -8.54 11.21
C GLU A 133 -14.16 -9.36 9.92
N ARG A 134 -14.64 -8.78 8.83
CA ARG A 134 -14.74 -9.46 7.53
C ARG A 134 -13.43 -9.96 6.95
N VAL A 135 -12.35 -9.20 7.11
CA VAL A 135 -11.04 -9.55 6.53
C VAL A 135 -10.25 -10.49 7.46
N LEU A 136 -10.58 -10.55 8.77
CA LEU A 136 -10.00 -11.49 9.72
C LEU A 136 -10.71 -12.85 9.79
N GLU A 137 -11.98 -12.96 9.39
CA GLU A 137 -12.76 -14.22 9.39
C GLU A 137 -12.11 -15.39 8.61
N PRO A 138 -11.44 -15.18 7.44
CA PRO A 138 -10.81 -16.25 6.68
C PRO A 138 -9.34 -16.53 7.03
N LEU A 139 -8.75 -15.87 8.04
CA LEU A 139 -7.36 -16.06 8.50
C LEU A 139 -7.27 -16.94 9.75
#